data_AF-A0A7X1P645-F1
#
_entry.id   AF-A0A7X1P645-F1
#
_cell.length_a   1.000
_cell.length_b   1.000
_cell.length_c   1.000
_cell.angle_alpha   90.00
_cell.angle_beta   90.00
_cell.angle_gamma   90.00
#
_symmetry.space_group_name_H-M   'P 1'
#
loop_
_entity.id
_entity.type
_entity.pdbx_description
1 polymer ?
#
loop_
_entity_poly.entity_id
_entity_poly.type
_entity_poly.pdbx_seq_one_letter_code
_entity_poly.pdbx_strand_id
1 'polypeptide(L)'
;MIVLVLGLIVFLGAHSVRIVAEPWRTRRIERLGEKRWKGLYSLVSIAGLVLIVWGYGLARAEPIVLWQPPLWTRHLAALLTLPVFVLIAAAYIPGTHIRAKLGHPMLAG
;
A
#
# COMPACT_ATOMS: atom_id res chain seq x y z
N MET A 1 -0.47 -19.97 -1.91
CA MET A 1 -0.90 -19.14 -0.74
C MET A 1 0.26 -18.72 0.16
N ILE A 2 1.11 -19.64 0.65
CA ILE A 2 2.22 -19.30 1.57
C ILE A 2 3.14 -18.18 1.04
N VAL A 3 3.54 -18.23 -0.23
CA VAL A 3 4.43 -17.23 -0.83
C VAL A 3 3.79 -15.84 -0.84
N LEU A 4 2.49 -15.77 -1.15
CA LEU A 4 1.72 -14.51 -1.12
C LEU A 4 1.64 -13.95 0.30
N VAL A 5 1.30 -14.79 1.28
CA VAL A 5 1.21 -14.38 2.69
C VAL A 5 2.57 -13.90 3.21
N LEU A 6 3.66 -14.61 2.88
CA LEU A 6 5.01 -14.19 3.24
C LEU A 6 5.37 -12.84 2.62
N GLY A 7 5.06 -12.65 1.33
CA GLY A 7 5.25 -11.36 0.65
C GLY A 7 4.49 -10.23 1.33
N LEU A 8 3.23 -10.45 1.71
CA LEU A 8 2.41 -9.50 2.45
C LEU A 8 3.02 -9.16 3.82
N ILE A 9 3.45 -10.17 4.58
CA ILE A 9 4.09 -9.96 5.90
C ILE A 9 5.36 -9.13 5.76
N VAL A 10 6.23 -9.45 4.79
CA VAL A 10 7.49 -8.73 4.58
C VAL A 10 7.22 -7.30 4.13
N PHE A 11 6.37 -7.12 3.12
CA PHE A 11 6.08 -5.80 2.54
C PHE A 11 5.38 -4.90 3.56
N LEU A 12 4.25 -5.35 4.13
CA LEU A 12 3.48 -4.56 5.09
C LEU A 12 4.26 -4.36 6.39
N GLY A 13 4.93 -5.41 6.89
CA GLY A 13 5.74 -5.33 8.11
C GLY A 13 6.85 -4.28 7.99
N ALA A 14 7.57 -4.23 6.85
CA ALA A 14 8.56 -3.20 6.61
C ALA A 14 7.95 -1.79 6.61
N HIS A 15 6.80 -1.60 5.97
CA HIS A 15 6.10 -0.31 5.93
C HIS A 15 5.52 0.11 7.28
N SER A 16 5.16 -0.85 8.13
CA SER A 16 4.61 -0.59 9.46
C SER A 16 5.66 -0.21 10.49
N VAL A 17 6.97 -0.34 10.21
CA VAL A 17 8.06 -0.01 11.17
C VAL A 17 7.91 1.39 11.78
N ARG A 18 7.51 2.39 10.98
CA ARG A 18 7.28 3.75 11.47
C ARG A 18 6.12 3.83 12.48
N ILE A 19 5.10 3.00 12.28
CA ILE A 19 3.89 2.98 13.10
C ILE A 19 4.17 2.26 14.43
N VAL A 20 4.80 1.08 14.37
CA VAL A 20 4.92 0.19 15.55
C VAL A 20 6.30 0.22 16.22
N ALA A 21 7.33 0.73 15.54
CA ALA A 21 8.72 0.65 15.98
C ALA A 21 9.53 1.92 15.67
N GLU A 22 8.91 3.10 15.80
CA GLU A 22 9.54 4.41 15.57
C GLU A 22 10.91 4.56 16.25
N PRO A 23 11.07 4.26 17.56
CA PRO A 23 12.35 4.47 18.24
C PRO A 23 13.46 3.56 17.71
N TRP A 24 13.10 2.34 17.27
CA TRP A 24 14.05 1.43 16.65
C TRP A 24 14.50 1.96 15.28
N ARG A 25 13.56 2.47 14.46
CA ARG A 25 13.90 3.09 13.17
C ARG A 25 14.90 4.22 13.36
N THR A 26 14.63 5.14 14.30
CA THR A 26 15.50 6.29 14.57
C THR A 26 16.92 5.83 14.93
N ARG A 27 17.07 4.87 15.85
CA ARG A 27 18.38 4.29 16.20
C ARG A 27 19.09 3.64 15.01
N ARG A 28 18.35 3.00 14.10
CA ARG A 28 18.95 2.41 12.88
C ARG A 28 19.41 3.48 11.90
N ILE A 29 18.66 4.57 11.76
CA ILE A 29 19.05 5.71 10.92
C ILE A 29 20.29 6.40 11.48
N GLU A 30 20.35 6.65 12.80
CA GLU A 30 21.53 7.24 13.45
C GLU A 30 22.79 6.37 13.26
N ARG A 31 22.66 5.05 13.34
CA ARG A 31 23.79 4.12 13.17
C ARG A 31 24.24 3.90 11.73
N LEU A 32 23.30 3.83 10.79
CA LEU A 32 23.58 3.45 9.39
C LEU A 32 23.69 4.64 8.45
N GLY A 33 23.17 5.80 8.87
CA GLY A 33 22.88 6.93 7.99
C GLY A 33 21.58 6.75 7.21
N GLU A 34 20.94 7.87 6.89
CA GLU A 34 19.63 7.91 6.23
C GLU A 34 19.62 7.19 4.88
N LYS A 35 20.63 7.42 4.02
CA LYS A 35 20.70 6.83 2.68
C LYS A 35 20.78 5.29 2.74
N ARG A 36 21.61 4.74 3.62
CA ARG A 36 21.77 3.30 3.77
C ARG A 36 20.52 2.66 4.36
N TRP A 37 19.90 3.30 5.35
CA TRP A 37 18.60 2.87 5.88
C TRP A 37 17.53 2.83 4.78
N LYS A 38 17.38 3.90 4.00
CA LYS A 38 16.44 3.97 2.87
C LYS A 38 16.73 2.90 1.80
N GLY A 39 18.00 2.63 1.50
CA GLY A 39 18.41 1.57 0.58
C GLY A 39 17.98 0.18 1.06
N LEU A 40 18.26 -0.16 2.32
CA LEU A 40 17.84 -1.43 2.93
C LEU A 40 16.31 -1.55 2.99
N TYR A 41 15.63 -0.49 3.40
CA TYR A 41 14.17 -0.43 3.42
C TYR A 41 13.58 -0.69 2.03
N SER A 42 14.17 -0.08 1.00
CA SER A 42 13.72 -0.23 -0.40
C SER A 42 13.95 -1.65 -0.89
N LEU A 43 15.12 -2.25 -0.60
CA LEU A 43 15.42 -3.64 -0.94
C LEU A 43 14.42 -4.62 -0.32
N VAL A 44 14.13 -4.46 0.98
CA VAL A 44 13.14 -5.30 1.67
C VAL A 44 11.75 -5.11 1.08
N SER A 45 11.36 -3.86 0.79
CA SER A 45 10.08 -3.53 0.16
C SER A 45 9.96 -4.15 -1.24
N ILE A 46 11.00 -4.08 -2.07
CA ILE A 46 11.02 -4.68 -3.40
C ILE A 46 10.95 -6.21 -3.31
N ALA A 47 11.71 -6.83 -2.41
CA ALA A 47 11.66 -8.27 -2.20
C ALA A 47 10.24 -8.72 -1.78
N GLY A 48 9.61 -8.00 -0.84
CA GLY A 48 8.22 -8.24 -0.45
C GLY A 48 7.25 -8.09 -1.62
N LEU A 49 7.40 -7.05 -2.44
CA LEU A 49 6.55 -6.83 -3.62
C LEU A 49 6.71 -7.95 -4.67
N VAL A 50 7.94 -8.39 -4.96
CA VAL A 50 8.20 -9.51 -5.88
C VAL A 50 7.54 -10.79 -5.36
N LEU A 51 7.64 -11.07 -4.06
CA LEU A 51 6.97 -12.21 -3.43
C LEU A 51 5.45 -12.11 -3.52
N ILE A 52 4.87 -10.91 -3.38
CA ILE A 52 3.44 -10.69 -3.56
C ILE A 52 3.02 -11.00 -5.00
N VAL A 53 3.73 -10.44 -6.00
CA VAL A 53 3.40 -10.64 -7.41
C VAL A 53 3.49 -12.11 -7.80
N TRP A 54 4.60 -12.76 -7.47
CA TRP A 54 4.79 -14.19 -7.75
C TRP A 54 3.80 -15.04 -6.95
N GLY A 55 3.67 -14.79 -5.65
CA GLY A 55 2.75 -15.51 -4.77
C GLY A 55 1.30 -15.41 -5.24
N TYR A 56 0.88 -14.25 -5.74
CA TYR A 56 -0.42 -14.08 -6.36
C TYR A 56 -0.54 -14.87 -7.66
N GLY A 57 0.48 -14.88 -8.51
CA GLY A 57 0.57 -15.72 -9.71
C GLY A 57 0.37 -17.20 -9.42
N LEU A 58 0.99 -17.72 -8.35
CA LEU A 58 0.78 -19.09 -7.89
C LEU A 58 -0.64 -19.29 -7.34
N ALA A 59 -1.13 -18.33 -6.54
CA ALA A 59 -2.43 -18.40 -5.88
C ALA A 59 -3.62 -18.39 -6.86
N ARG A 60 -3.49 -17.69 -7.99
CA ARG A 60 -4.55 -17.60 -9.01
C ARG A 60 -4.61 -18.78 -9.96
N ALA A 61 -3.58 -19.64 -9.99
CA ALA A 61 -3.55 -20.82 -10.86
C ALA A 61 -4.59 -21.86 -10.42
N GLU A 62 -4.73 -22.06 -9.11
CA GLU A 62 -5.75 -22.90 -8.49
C GLU A 62 -6.44 -22.11 -7.37
N PRO A 63 -7.37 -21.20 -7.73
CA PRO A 63 -7.95 -20.28 -6.77
C PRO A 63 -8.95 -20.99 -5.86
N ILE A 64 -8.81 -20.75 -4.55
CA ILE A 64 -9.88 -21.05 -3.59
C ILE A 64 -10.86 -19.88 -3.65
N VAL A 65 -12.11 -20.16 -4.03
CA VAL A 65 -13.16 -19.14 -4.11
C VAL A 65 -13.61 -18.78 -2.69
N LEU A 66 -13.12 -17.66 -2.17
CA LEU A 66 -13.48 -17.16 -0.84
C LEU A 66 -14.76 -16.32 -0.84
N TRP A 67 -15.05 -15.64 -1.95
CA TRP A 67 -16.19 -14.74 -2.08
C TRP A 67 -16.59 -14.58 -3.55
N GLN A 68 -17.89 -14.63 -3.84
CA GLN A 68 -18.45 -14.29 -5.13
C GLN A 68 -19.29 -13.01 -5.00
N PRO A 69 -18.79 -11.85 -5.44
CA PRO A 69 -19.51 -10.60 -5.28
C PRO A 69 -20.76 -10.56 -6.18
N PRO A 70 -21.87 -9.93 -5.75
CA PRO A 70 -23.01 -9.69 -6.62
C PRO A 70 -22.60 -8.89 -7.85
N LEU A 71 -23.07 -9.29 -9.04
CA LEU A 71 -22.60 -8.72 -10.33
C LEU A 71 -22.71 -7.20 -10.42
N TRP A 72 -23.74 -6.59 -9.83
CA TRP A 72 -23.96 -5.14 -9.87
C TRP A 72 -22.86 -4.35 -9.14
N THR A 73 -22.18 -4.96 -8.17
CA THR A 73 -21.16 -4.27 -7.34
C THR A 73 -19.94 -3.84 -8.14
N ARG A 74 -19.62 -4.50 -9.27
CA ARG A 74 -18.55 -4.07 -10.17
C ARG A 74 -18.86 -2.70 -10.82
N HIS A 75 -20.13 -2.45 -11.12
CA HIS A 75 -20.57 -1.18 -11.71
C HIS A 75 -20.58 -0.07 -10.65
N LEU A 76 -20.98 -0.39 -9.43
CA LEU A 76 -20.86 0.54 -8.30
C LEU A 76 -19.39 0.90 -8.03
N ALA A 77 -18.49 -0.09 -8.01
CA ALA A 77 -17.05 0.17 -7.81
C ALA A 77 -16.48 1.09 -8.91
N ALA A 78 -16.83 0.84 -10.18
CA ALA A 78 -16.42 1.70 -11.29
C ALA A 78 -16.95 3.14 -11.13
N LEU A 79 -18.21 3.30 -10.73
CA LEU A 79 -18.82 4.61 -10.46
C LEU A 79 -18.10 5.35 -9.33
N LEU A 80 -17.81 4.67 -8.22
CA LEU A 80 -17.10 5.24 -7.07
C LEU A 80 -15.64 5.59 -7.39
N THR A 81 -15.03 4.96 -8.38
CA THR A 81 -13.66 5.29 -8.82
C THR A 81 -13.58 6.68 -9.48
N LEU A 82 -14.68 7.18 -10.07
CA LEU A 82 -14.71 8.51 -10.69
C LEU A 82 -14.41 9.65 -9.70
N PRO A 83 -15.11 9.79 -8.56
CA PRO A 83 -14.77 10.82 -7.58
C PRO A 83 -13.39 10.58 -6.94
N VAL A 84 -12.92 9.33 -6.82
CA VAL A 84 -11.57 9.02 -6.31
C VAL A 84 -10.49 9.70 -7.16
N PHE A 85 -10.60 9.69 -8.50
CA PHE A 85 -9.63 10.40 -9.35
C PHE A 85 -9.61 11.92 -9.08
N VAL A 86 -10.77 12.52 -8.79
CA VAL A 86 -10.85 13.94 -8.41
C VAL A 86 -10.16 14.19 -7.06
N LEU A 87 -10.36 13.30 -6.08
CA LEU A 87 -9.72 13.38 -4.77
C LEU A 87 -8.20 13.22 -4.86
N ILE A 88 -7.72 12.29 -5.69
CA ILE A 88 -6.29 12.09 -5.97
C ILE A 88 -5.70 13.38 -6.58
N ALA A 89 -6.34 13.96 -7.59
CA ALA A 89 -5.90 15.22 -8.16
C ALA A 89 -5.88 16.35 -7.12
N ALA A 90 -6.93 16.46 -6.30
CA ALA A 90 -7.03 17.46 -5.23
C ALA A 90 -5.97 17.29 -4.13
N ALA A 91 -5.45 16.07 -3.92
CA ALA A 91 -4.38 15.82 -2.96
C ALA A 91 -3.05 16.48 -3.39
N TYR A 92 -2.77 16.49 -4.69
CA TYR A 92 -1.51 17.01 -5.24
C TYR A 92 -1.61 18.48 -5.67
N ILE A 93 -2.80 18.96 -6.06
CA ILE A 93 -3.00 20.36 -6.44
C ILE A 93 -3.24 21.23 -5.18
N PRO A 94 -2.38 22.21 -4.89
CA PRO A 94 -2.57 23.11 -3.75
C PRO A 94 -3.74 24.09 -3.98
N GLY A 95 -4.32 24.62 -2.91
CA GLY A 95 -5.33 25.68 -2.98
C GLY A 95 -6.74 25.26 -3.41
N THR A 96 -7.01 23.95 -3.57
CA THR A 96 -8.37 23.49 -3.90
C THR A 96 -9.30 23.56 -2.69
N HIS A 97 -10.58 23.89 -2.92
CA HIS A 97 -11.60 23.85 -1.87
C HIS A 97 -11.78 22.44 -1.26
N ILE A 98 -11.57 21.40 -2.07
CA ILE A 98 -11.64 20.00 -1.63
C ILE A 98 -10.54 19.72 -0.60
N ARG A 99 -9.29 20.10 -0.90
CA ARG A 99 -8.16 19.93 0.03
C ARG A 99 -8.34 20.76 1.30
N ALA A 100 -8.87 21.98 1.19
CA ALA A 100 -9.14 22.81 2.35
C ALA A 100 -10.20 22.20 3.29
N LYS A 101 -11.24 21.56 2.74
CA LYS A 101 -12.31 20.92 3.54
C LYS A 101 -11.93 19.54 4.11
N LEU A 102 -11.22 18.72 3.33
CA LEU A 102 -10.92 17.33 3.70
C LEU A 102 -9.57 17.18 4.43
N GLY A 103 -8.67 18.16 4.32
CA GLY A 103 -7.31 18.10 4.86
C GLY A 103 -6.39 17.15 4.08
N HIS A 104 -6.72 15.85 4.05
CA HIS A 104 -5.97 14.81 3.36
C HIS A 104 -6.82 14.08 2.31
N PRO A 105 -7.10 14.69 1.14
CA PRO A 105 -7.87 14.04 0.07
C PRO A 105 -7.34 12.66 -0.34
N MET A 106 -6.02 12.43 -0.26
CA MET A 106 -5.38 11.14 -0.52
C MET A 106 -5.83 10.01 0.41
N LEU A 107 -6.29 10.31 1.64
CA LEU A 107 -6.81 9.29 2.56
C LEU A 107 -8.29 8.97 2.30
N ALA A 108 -9.00 9.88 1.63
CA ALA A 108 -10.44 9.78 1.37
C ALA A 108 -10.76 9.24 -0.02
N GLY A 109 -9.82 9.31 -0.97
CA GLY A 109 -9.91 8.68 -2.28
C GLY A 109 -9.15 7.37 -2.29
#